data_AF-A0A7W1JBS2-F1
#
_entry.id   AF-A0A7W1JBS2-F1
#
_cell.length_a   1.000
_cell.length_b   1.000
_cell.length_c   1.000
_cell.angle_alpha   90.00
_cell.angle_beta   90.00
_cell.angle_gamma   90.00
#
_symmetry.space_group_name_H-M   'P 1'
#
loop_
_entity.id
_entity.type
_entity.pdbx_description
1 polymer ?
#
loop_
_entity_poly.entity_id
_entity_poly.type
_entity_poly.pdbx_seq_one_letter_code
_entity_poly.pdbx_strand_id
1 'polypeptide(L)'
;MPASPYPLVTCAFALLALAGNSRAAETYQVVSVPDADHVVVLYRGLPVNVALAHLEAPADAAGRTACQQRLTRMVNGKKVEVLYTPNFGTDASGGARVQLVLDKTNVNEELVATGLARYQAAAKSEPLFENRIKAAQDKAKKDRSGVWGASAPADAPAPVAAVVIAPAKPAAPVAEAPRPTGPFCSELDNTYYFATGSPAVASVNPQRLVFYADEAAAKRAGKQPSPAVVDIPSDGTEGSADKIFADGKDIYAQAIAAGNTSNRDVLYEKAFVVLSKAMQVYSPLVEKRPDDERLAEKLRECMQLRYGSVKQRRFQH
;
A
#
# COMPACT_ATOMS: atom_id res chain seq x y z
N MET A 1 -24.90 25.59 -27.27
CA MET A 1 -25.36 25.13 -25.94
C MET A 1 -26.43 24.08 -26.13
N PRO A 2 -26.19 22.83 -25.71
CA PRO A 2 -27.25 21.98 -25.20
C PRO A 2 -26.95 21.55 -23.76
N ALA A 3 -27.92 21.73 -22.88
CA ALA A 3 -27.87 21.28 -21.50
C ALA A 3 -27.95 19.74 -21.46
N SER A 4 -26.97 19.10 -20.82
CA SER A 4 -26.96 17.65 -20.59
C SER A 4 -27.44 17.37 -19.16
N PRO A 5 -28.51 16.56 -18.96
CA PRO A 5 -28.92 16.12 -17.64
C PRO A 5 -28.22 14.80 -17.32
N TYR A 6 -27.19 14.82 -16.47
CA TYR A 6 -26.66 13.60 -15.88
C TYR A 6 -27.22 13.47 -14.46
N PRO A 7 -27.88 12.35 -14.10
CA PRO A 7 -28.25 12.11 -12.72
C PRO A 7 -26.98 11.81 -11.90
N LEU A 8 -26.81 12.53 -10.80
CA LEU A 8 -25.87 12.21 -9.72
C LEU A 8 -26.18 10.81 -9.19
N VAL A 9 -25.40 9.82 -9.64
CA VAL A 9 -25.40 8.48 -9.04
C VAL A 9 -24.70 8.60 -7.69
N THR A 10 -25.52 8.76 -6.66
CA THR A 10 -25.09 8.75 -5.27
C THR A 10 -24.93 7.28 -4.88
N CYS A 11 -23.69 6.79 -4.76
CA CYS A 11 -23.44 5.47 -4.18
C CYS A 11 -23.85 5.50 -2.70
N ALA A 12 -25.08 5.07 -2.44
CA ALA A 12 -25.58 4.86 -1.10
C ALA A 12 -24.88 3.63 -0.49
N PHE A 13 -24.00 3.86 0.49
CA PHE A 13 -23.66 2.83 1.47
C PHE A 13 -24.91 2.57 2.31
N ALA A 14 -25.66 1.53 1.96
CA ALA A 14 -26.75 1.03 2.79
C ALA A 14 -26.15 0.30 4.00
N LEU A 15 -25.82 1.05 5.04
CA LEU A 15 -25.60 0.47 6.37
C LEU A 15 -26.97 0.19 6.98
N LEU A 16 -27.31 -1.09 7.06
CA LEU A 16 -28.49 -1.59 7.74
C LEU A 16 -28.41 -1.19 9.23
N ALA A 17 -29.22 -0.22 9.66
CA ALA A 17 -29.40 0.12 11.07
C ALA A 17 -30.21 -1.00 11.74
N LEU A 18 -29.52 -1.98 12.32
CA LEU A 18 -30.10 -2.94 13.24
C LEU A 18 -30.00 -2.40 14.66
N ALA A 19 -31.17 -2.22 15.27
CA ALA A 19 -31.31 -2.01 16.70
C ALA A 19 -30.74 -3.21 17.49
N GLY A 20 -29.97 -2.92 18.54
CA GLY A 20 -29.97 -3.71 19.77
C GLY A 20 -29.16 -5.00 19.84
N ASN A 21 -28.25 -5.31 18.91
CA ASN A 21 -27.30 -6.41 19.10
C ASN A 21 -25.94 -5.86 19.50
N SER A 22 -25.49 -6.20 20.71
CA SER A 22 -24.08 -6.13 21.11
C SER A 22 -23.27 -7.07 20.22
N ARG A 23 -23.01 -6.64 18.97
CA ARG A 23 -21.96 -7.24 18.17
C ARG A 23 -20.68 -7.03 18.94
N ALA A 24 -19.98 -8.13 19.24
CA ALA A 24 -18.60 -8.05 19.68
C ALA A 24 -17.86 -7.17 18.66
N ALA A 25 -17.22 -6.11 19.14
CA ALA A 25 -16.44 -5.22 18.31
C ALA A 25 -15.49 -6.05 17.43
N GLU A 26 -15.53 -5.83 16.12
CA GLU A 26 -14.65 -6.54 15.20
C GLU A 26 -13.22 -6.06 15.45
N THR A 27 -12.33 -7.00 15.77
CA THR A 27 -10.93 -6.68 16.08
C THR A 27 -10.01 -7.20 14.99
N TYR A 28 -8.99 -6.42 14.67
CA TYR A 28 -8.06 -6.65 13.58
C TYR A 28 -6.64 -6.75 14.14
N GLN A 29 -5.87 -7.71 13.65
CA GLN A 29 -4.49 -7.89 14.08
C GLN A 29 -3.60 -6.84 13.42
N VAL A 30 -2.84 -6.09 14.22
CA VAL A 30 -1.81 -5.17 13.71
C VAL A 30 -0.55 -5.96 13.38
N VAL A 31 -0.05 -5.80 12.15
CA VAL A 31 1.13 -6.50 11.62
C VAL A 31 2.37 -5.62 11.67
N SER A 32 2.23 -4.33 11.37
CA SER A 32 3.34 -3.39 11.34
C SER A 32 2.87 -1.95 11.47
N VAL A 33 3.81 -1.07 11.80
CA VAL A 33 3.61 0.38 11.91
C VAL A 33 4.64 1.06 11.01
N PRO A 34 4.31 1.31 9.72
CA PRO A 34 5.27 1.81 8.74
C PRO A 34 5.67 3.28 8.98
N ASP A 35 4.83 4.07 9.64
CA ASP A 35 5.09 5.50 9.88
C ASP A 35 4.43 5.98 11.20
N ALA A 36 4.67 7.23 11.58
CA ALA A 36 4.17 7.87 12.80
C ALA A 36 2.64 7.94 12.91
N ASP A 37 1.94 7.92 11.78
CA ASP A 37 0.49 8.07 11.63
C ASP A 37 -0.16 6.97 10.79
N HIS A 38 0.57 5.88 10.49
CA HIS A 38 0.07 4.77 9.67
C HIS A 38 0.25 3.44 10.39
N VAL A 39 -0.73 2.55 10.24
CA VAL A 39 -0.72 1.19 10.80
C VAL A 39 -1.19 0.20 9.74
N VAL A 40 -0.57 -0.97 9.70
CA VAL A 40 -1.01 -2.08 8.83
C VAL A 40 -1.79 -3.10 9.66
N VAL A 41 -3.06 -3.28 9.32
CA VAL A 41 -3.98 -4.24 9.98
C VAL A 41 -4.33 -5.38 9.03
N LEU A 42 -4.53 -6.59 9.56
CA LEU A 42 -5.10 -7.71 8.79
C LEU A 42 -6.62 -7.59 8.74
N TYR A 43 -7.13 -7.15 7.59
CA TYR A 43 -8.54 -7.18 7.24
C TYR A 43 -8.81 -8.39 6.34
N ARG A 44 -9.59 -9.37 6.83
CA ARG A 44 -9.91 -10.60 6.08
C ARG A 44 -8.66 -11.33 5.53
N GLY A 45 -7.57 -11.32 6.31
CA GLY A 45 -6.29 -11.93 5.94
C GLY A 45 -5.43 -11.12 4.98
N LEU A 46 -5.90 -9.94 4.54
CA LEU A 46 -5.15 -9.00 3.73
C LEU A 46 -4.61 -7.87 4.61
N PRO A 47 -3.33 -7.49 4.50
CA PRO A 47 -2.82 -6.31 5.18
C PRO A 47 -3.32 -5.06 4.49
N VAL A 48 -3.95 -4.20 5.26
CA VAL A 48 -4.44 -2.91 4.81
C VAL A 48 -3.69 -1.84 5.57
N ASN A 49 -3.01 -0.97 4.83
CA ASN A 49 -2.40 0.23 5.40
C ASN A 49 -3.49 1.27 5.64
N VAL A 50 -3.63 1.73 6.88
CA VAL A 50 -4.62 2.71 7.30
C VAL A 50 -3.94 3.88 7.99
N ALA A 51 -4.41 5.09 7.68
CA ALA A 51 -3.93 6.32 8.31
C ALA A 51 -4.74 6.60 9.60
N LEU A 52 -4.10 7.16 10.61
CA LEU A 52 -4.78 7.54 11.86
C LEU A 52 -5.55 8.86 11.66
N ALA A 53 -6.85 8.81 11.93
CA ALA A 53 -7.75 9.95 11.86
C ALA A 53 -7.44 10.97 12.97
N HIS A 54 -7.65 12.24 12.63
CA HIS A 54 -7.55 13.40 13.52
C HIS A 54 -6.17 13.65 14.14
N LEU A 55 -5.13 13.06 13.56
CA LEU A 55 -3.75 13.26 13.96
C LEU A 55 -2.98 14.02 12.90
N GLU A 56 -2.12 14.90 13.35
CA GLU A 56 -1.00 15.45 12.58
C GLU A 56 0.28 14.99 13.28
N ALA A 57 1.04 14.14 12.60
CA ALA A 57 2.34 13.70 13.06
C ALA A 57 3.35 14.87 13.10
N PRO A 58 4.40 14.80 13.93
CA PRO A 58 5.45 15.81 13.95
C PRO A 58 6.08 16.00 12.58
N ALA A 59 6.50 17.23 12.28
CA ALA A 59 7.19 17.54 11.03
C ALA A 59 8.66 17.13 11.04
N ASP A 60 9.28 17.08 12.22
CA ASP A 60 10.68 16.71 12.38
C ASP A 60 10.86 15.18 12.49
N ALA A 61 11.98 14.69 11.95
CA ALA A 61 12.26 13.26 11.86
C ALA A 61 12.36 12.58 13.23
N ALA A 62 12.88 13.28 14.25
CA ALA A 62 13.03 12.74 15.59
C ALA A 62 11.67 12.51 16.26
N GLY A 63 10.77 13.50 16.17
CA GLY A 63 9.40 13.41 16.64
C GLY A 63 8.60 12.32 15.93
N ARG A 64 8.74 12.22 14.59
CA ARG A 64 8.11 11.11 13.83
C ARG A 64 8.60 9.75 14.31
N THR A 65 9.90 9.59 14.49
CA THR A 65 10.50 8.34 14.98
C THR A 65 9.99 7.99 16.39
N ALA A 66 9.94 8.97 17.30
CA ALA A 66 9.42 8.77 18.65
C ALA A 66 7.93 8.38 18.65
N CYS A 67 7.12 9.03 17.81
CA CYS A 67 5.70 8.72 17.62
C CYS A 67 5.52 7.29 17.07
N GLN A 68 6.24 6.92 16.00
CA GLN A 68 6.22 5.59 15.43
C GLN A 68 6.61 4.51 16.44
N GLN A 69 7.67 4.74 17.23
CA GLN A 69 8.11 3.79 18.27
C GLN A 69 7.09 3.64 19.40
N ARG A 70 6.42 4.72 19.80
CA ARG A 70 5.33 4.67 20.78
C ARG A 70 4.15 3.88 20.22
N LEU A 71 3.71 4.21 19.01
CA LEU A 71 2.62 3.52 18.31
C LEU A 71 2.93 2.02 18.17
N THR A 72 4.14 1.66 17.71
CA THR A 72 4.61 0.27 17.62
C THR A 72 4.52 -0.46 18.96
N ARG A 73 5.02 0.13 20.05
CA ARG A 73 4.93 -0.47 21.39
C ARG A 73 3.49 -0.67 21.85
N MET A 74 2.59 0.24 21.47
CA MET A 74 1.19 0.17 21.85
C MET A 74 0.44 -0.93 21.10
N VAL A 75 0.61 -1.04 19.78
CA VAL A 75 -0.31 -1.83 18.94
C VAL A 75 0.31 -3.05 18.27
N ASN A 76 1.63 -3.14 18.11
CA ASN A 76 2.24 -4.20 17.32
C ASN A 76 1.94 -5.61 17.87
N GLY A 77 1.47 -6.50 17.00
CA GLY A 77 1.08 -7.86 17.35
C GLY A 77 -0.22 -7.97 18.17
N LYS A 78 -0.89 -6.84 18.47
CA LYS A 78 -2.16 -6.83 19.21
C LYS A 78 -3.35 -6.78 18.27
N LYS A 79 -4.51 -7.14 18.81
CA LYS A 79 -5.80 -6.98 18.13
C LYS A 79 -6.42 -5.65 18.55
N VAL A 80 -6.76 -4.82 17.56
CA VAL A 80 -7.36 -3.49 17.78
C VAL A 80 -8.73 -3.43 17.14
N GLU A 81 -9.67 -2.73 17.75
CA GLU A 81 -10.90 -2.31 17.10
C GLU A 81 -10.59 -1.11 16.19
N VAL A 82 -11.11 -1.16 14.96
CA VAL A 82 -10.94 -0.10 13.96
C VAL A 82 -12.25 0.66 13.85
N LEU A 83 -12.25 1.92 14.29
CA LEU A 83 -13.37 2.83 14.15
C LEU A 83 -13.20 3.66 12.88
N TYR A 84 -14.18 3.56 11.99
CA TYR A 84 -14.23 4.31 10.74
C TYR A 84 -15.58 4.98 10.58
N THR A 85 -15.57 6.25 10.18
CA THR A 85 -16.74 6.95 9.66
C THR A 85 -16.38 7.61 8.33
N PRO A 86 -17.34 7.77 7.39
CA PRO A 86 -17.08 8.46 6.12
C PRO A 86 -16.55 9.89 6.31
N ASN A 87 -16.85 10.52 7.45
CA ASN A 87 -16.45 11.89 7.75
C ASN A 87 -14.97 12.00 8.15
N PHE A 88 -14.32 10.90 8.56
CA PHE A 88 -12.87 10.87 8.78
C PHE A 88 -12.08 11.09 7.49
N GLY A 89 -12.68 10.78 6.33
CA GLY A 89 -12.10 10.97 5.01
C GLY A 89 -11.05 9.92 4.64
N THR A 90 -10.22 10.27 3.66
CA THR A 90 -9.13 9.44 3.15
C THR A 90 -7.79 10.16 3.22
N ASP A 91 -6.70 9.41 3.21
CA ASP A 91 -5.36 9.93 3.02
C ASP A 91 -5.08 10.33 1.55
N ALA A 92 -3.85 10.76 1.27
CA ALA A 92 -3.43 11.16 -0.08
C ALA A 92 -3.38 10.00 -1.09
N SER A 93 -3.31 8.76 -0.61
CA SER A 93 -3.32 7.53 -1.42
C SER A 93 -4.74 6.97 -1.61
N GLY A 94 -5.76 7.60 -1.02
CA GLY A 94 -7.14 7.12 -1.02
C GLY A 94 -7.45 6.09 0.08
N GLY A 95 -6.51 5.80 0.97
CA GLY A 95 -6.71 4.91 2.13
C GLY A 95 -7.62 5.55 3.17
N ALA A 96 -8.46 4.74 3.84
CA ALA A 96 -9.36 5.25 4.87
C ALA A 96 -8.59 5.78 6.10
N ARG A 97 -9.05 6.89 6.67
CA ARG A 97 -8.58 7.39 7.96
C ARG A 97 -9.41 6.77 9.09
N VAL A 98 -8.75 6.25 10.13
CA VAL A 98 -9.41 5.48 11.21
C VAL A 98 -8.94 5.88 12.60
N GLN A 99 -9.76 5.62 13.62
CA GLN A 99 -9.29 5.60 15.01
C GLN A 99 -9.11 4.16 15.47
N LEU A 100 -8.04 3.90 16.23
CA LEU A 100 -7.78 2.58 16.78
C LEU A 100 -8.16 2.54 18.27
N VAL A 101 -8.87 1.48 18.68
CA VAL A 101 -9.20 1.24 20.08
C VAL A 101 -8.59 -0.09 20.52
N LEU A 102 -7.79 -0.03 21.60
CA LEU A 102 -7.17 -1.19 22.23
C LEU A 102 -7.59 -1.20 23.69
N ASP A 103 -8.24 -2.26 24.16
CA ASP A 103 -8.68 -2.40 25.56
C ASP A 103 -9.45 -1.17 26.07
N LYS A 104 -10.38 -0.65 25.24
CA LYS A 104 -11.18 0.57 25.47
C LYS A 104 -10.38 1.89 25.50
N THR A 105 -9.09 1.83 25.21
CA THR A 105 -8.20 3.00 25.09
C THR A 105 -8.09 3.40 23.63
N ASN A 106 -8.39 4.66 23.34
CA ASN A 106 -8.22 5.20 22.00
C ASN A 106 -6.75 5.55 21.78
N VAL A 107 -6.11 4.88 20.81
CA VAL A 107 -4.69 5.03 20.52
C VAL A 107 -4.39 6.44 20.01
N ASN A 108 -5.29 7.03 19.21
CA ASN A 108 -5.12 8.37 18.66
C ASN A 108 -5.15 9.42 19.79
N GLU A 109 -6.08 9.28 20.73
CA GLU A 109 -6.17 10.12 21.93
C GLU A 109 -4.88 10.05 22.77
N GLU A 110 -4.35 8.84 23.00
CA GLU A 110 -3.13 8.62 23.79
C GLU A 110 -1.88 9.26 23.15
N LEU A 111 -1.74 9.18 21.82
CA LEU A 111 -0.64 9.84 21.11
C LEU A 111 -0.69 11.36 21.26
N VAL A 112 -1.89 11.94 21.27
CA VAL A 112 -2.05 13.38 21.49
C VAL A 112 -1.86 13.76 22.95
N ALA A 113 -2.37 12.95 23.88
CA ALA A 113 -2.23 13.17 25.33
C ALA A 113 -0.76 13.17 25.78
N THR A 114 0.07 12.34 25.16
CA THR A 114 1.52 12.28 25.41
C THR A 114 2.31 13.36 24.67
N GLY A 115 1.64 14.17 23.85
CA GLY A 115 2.26 15.22 23.05
C GLY A 115 3.12 14.68 21.90
N LEU A 116 2.90 13.45 21.43
CA LEU A 116 3.62 12.89 20.28
C LEU A 116 2.97 13.22 18.94
N ALA A 117 1.70 13.62 18.96
CA ALA A 117 0.96 14.08 17.79
C ALA A 117 0.12 15.33 18.15
N ARG A 118 -0.27 16.08 17.12
CA ARG A 118 -1.23 17.20 17.24
C ARG A 118 -2.61 16.76 16.77
N TYR A 119 -3.64 17.42 17.27
CA TYR A 119 -4.99 17.24 16.76
C TYR A 119 -5.12 17.90 15.38
N GLN A 120 -5.61 17.14 14.40
CA GLN A 120 -6.00 17.62 13.08
C GLN A 120 -7.52 17.50 12.92
N ALA A 121 -8.20 18.56 12.48
CA ALA A 121 -9.61 18.46 12.18
C ALA A 121 -9.86 17.60 10.93
N ALA A 122 -10.91 16.78 10.96
CA ALA A 122 -11.40 16.11 9.76
C ALA A 122 -12.08 17.11 8.80
N ALA A 123 -12.26 16.70 7.54
CA ALA A 123 -12.94 17.52 6.54
C ALA A 123 -14.39 17.83 6.92
N LYS A 124 -15.04 16.92 7.65
CA LYS A 124 -16.38 17.10 8.23
C LYS A 124 -16.29 16.83 9.73
N SER A 125 -16.75 17.78 10.54
CA SER A 125 -16.59 17.68 11.98
C SER A 125 -17.48 16.58 12.58
N GLU A 126 -16.90 15.75 13.44
CA GLU A 126 -17.62 14.77 14.25
C GLU A 126 -17.29 14.94 15.74
N PRO A 127 -18.06 15.73 16.49
CA PRO A 127 -17.75 16.06 17.89
C PRO A 127 -17.59 14.84 18.80
N LEU A 128 -18.33 13.75 18.55
CA LEU A 128 -18.25 12.52 19.35
C LEU A 128 -16.84 11.91 19.39
N PHE A 129 -16.12 11.99 18.26
CA PHE A 129 -14.78 11.41 18.12
C PHE A 129 -13.67 12.45 18.30
N GLU A 130 -13.95 13.73 18.03
CA GLU A 130 -12.96 14.81 18.13
C GLU A 130 -12.80 15.36 19.55
N ASN A 131 -13.88 15.46 20.33
CA ASN A 131 -13.85 16.18 21.61
C ASN A 131 -12.84 15.60 22.60
N ARG A 132 -12.71 14.27 22.63
CA ARG A 132 -11.73 13.59 23.49
C ARG A 132 -10.30 13.88 23.08
N ILE A 133 -10.02 13.88 21.78
CA ILE A 133 -8.69 14.16 21.23
C ILE A 133 -8.33 15.64 21.42
N LYS A 134 -9.28 16.57 21.25
CA LYS A 134 -9.11 18.00 21.57
C LYS A 134 -8.77 18.20 23.05
N ALA A 135 -9.52 17.57 23.94
CA ALA A 135 -9.26 17.64 25.38
C ALA A 135 -7.89 17.05 25.74
N ALA A 136 -7.49 15.94 25.11
CA ALA A 136 -6.16 15.36 25.26
C ALA A 136 -5.06 16.33 24.81
N GLN A 137 -5.27 17.07 23.71
CA GLN A 137 -4.34 18.09 23.24
C GLN A 137 -4.23 19.25 24.24
N ASP A 138 -5.35 19.74 24.76
CA ASP A 138 -5.36 20.86 25.70
C ASP A 138 -4.66 20.47 27.01
N LYS A 139 -4.83 19.23 27.45
CA LYS A 139 -4.07 18.66 28.57
C LYS A 139 -2.57 18.60 28.27
N ALA A 140 -2.16 18.04 27.13
CA ALA A 140 -0.75 17.96 26.73
C ALA A 140 -0.09 19.34 26.62
N LYS A 141 -0.83 20.35 26.14
CA LYS A 141 -0.38 21.76 26.11
C LYS A 141 -0.18 22.34 27.50
N LYS A 142 -1.14 22.13 28.40
CA LYS A 142 -1.06 22.59 29.79
C LYS A 142 0.13 21.95 30.50
N ASP A 143 0.34 20.66 30.27
CA ASP A 143 1.41 19.87 30.87
C ASP A 143 2.76 20.05 30.12
N ARG A 144 2.80 20.86 29.05
CA ARG A 144 3.97 21.11 28.20
C ARG A 144 4.68 19.82 27.76
N SER A 145 3.89 18.80 27.43
CA SER A 145 4.39 17.47 27.05
C SER A 145 4.76 17.41 25.57
N GLY A 146 5.80 16.63 25.24
CA GLY A 146 6.16 16.32 23.86
C GLY A 146 6.39 17.55 22.98
N VAL A 147 5.68 17.63 21.86
CA VAL A 147 5.73 18.74 20.88
C VAL A 147 5.25 20.09 21.42
N TRP A 148 4.73 20.13 22.66
CA TRP A 148 4.22 21.35 23.32
C TRP A 148 5.19 21.91 24.38
N GLY A 149 6.27 21.20 24.70
CA GLY A 149 7.30 21.65 25.64
C GLY A 149 8.38 22.52 24.98
N ALA A 150 9.05 23.36 25.78
CA ALA A 150 10.18 24.18 25.35
C ALA A 150 11.47 23.37 25.08
N SER A 151 11.46 22.09 25.46
CA SER A 151 12.38 21.08 24.99
C SER A 151 11.52 19.88 24.61
N ALA A 152 11.71 19.36 23.40
CA ALA A 152 11.32 17.98 23.11
C ALA A 152 11.86 17.10 24.24
N PRO A 153 11.07 16.19 24.83
CA PRO A 153 11.61 15.26 25.80
C PRO A 153 12.64 14.39 25.09
N ALA A 154 13.91 14.73 25.29
CA ALA A 154 14.95 13.73 25.42
C ALA A 154 14.59 12.91 26.67
N ASP A 155 13.68 11.96 26.50
CA ASP A 155 13.69 10.80 27.38
C ASP A 155 15.09 10.19 27.19
N ALA A 156 15.95 10.44 28.18
CA ALA A 156 17.23 9.79 28.28
C ALA A 156 16.96 8.28 28.16
N PRO A 157 17.61 7.56 27.23
CA PRO A 157 17.54 6.12 27.23
C PRO A 157 18.07 5.65 28.59
N ALA A 158 17.25 4.94 29.36
CA ALA A 158 17.81 3.97 30.29
C ALA A 158 18.78 3.09 29.48
N PRO A 159 19.98 2.76 29.99
CA PRO A 159 21.04 2.18 29.20
C PRO A 159 20.63 0.79 28.71
N VAL A 160 20.06 0.73 27.52
CA VAL A 160 20.29 -0.41 26.64
C VAL A 160 21.69 -0.22 26.11
N ALA A 161 22.55 -1.19 26.41
CA ALA A 161 23.93 -1.23 25.97
C ALA A 161 24.03 -0.74 24.53
N ALA A 162 24.89 0.25 24.30
CA ALA A 162 25.21 0.73 22.98
C ALA A 162 25.66 -0.45 22.13
N VAL A 163 24.79 -0.92 21.24
CA VAL A 163 25.26 -1.68 20.08
C VAL A 163 25.84 -0.64 19.13
N VAL A 164 27.14 -0.44 19.30
CA VAL A 164 27.98 0.28 18.35
C VAL A 164 27.83 -0.43 17.01
N ILE A 165 27.10 0.19 16.07
CA ILE A 165 27.22 -0.17 14.66
C ILE A 165 28.51 0.47 14.17
N ALA A 166 29.62 -0.20 14.46
CA ALA A 166 30.85 -0.05 13.69
C ALA A 166 30.59 -0.59 12.27
N PRO A 167 31.24 -0.05 11.23
CA PRO A 167 31.11 -0.59 9.88
C PRO A 167 31.61 -2.03 9.88
N ALA A 168 30.66 -2.97 9.80
CA ALA A 168 30.96 -4.39 9.82
C ALA A 168 31.57 -4.82 8.48
N LYS A 169 32.82 -5.26 8.57
CA LYS A 169 33.40 -6.30 7.72
C LYS A 169 32.33 -7.37 7.37
N PRO A 170 32.25 -7.89 6.13
CA PRO A 170 31.18 -8.78 5.70
C PRO A 170 31.03 -9.97 6.66
N ALA A 171 29.95 -9.97 7.43
CA ALA A 171 29.61 -11.06 8.33
C ALA A 171 28.71 -12.05 7.58
N ALA A 172 29.05 -13.33 7.72
CA ALA A 172 28.34 -14.48 7.17
C ALA A 172 26.84 -14.46 7.55
N PRO A 173 25.97 -15.04 6.70
CA PRO A 173 24.52 -14.90 6.81
C PRO A 173 23.98 -15.51 8.09
N VAL A 174 23.21 -14.72 8.83
CA VAL A 174 22.37 -15.20 9.93
C VAL A 174 21.26 -16.05 9.32
N ALA A 175 21.16 -17.31 9.76
CA ALA A 175 20.14 -18.23 9.30
C ALA A 175 18.75 -17.71 9.67
N GLU A 176 18.02 -17.26 8.65
CA GLU A 176 16.63 -16.91 8.70
C GLU A 176 15.79 -18.15 9.07
N ALA A 177 14.83 -18.01 9.99
CA ALA A 177 13.87 -19.08 10.25
C ALA A 177 13.25 -19.52 8.91
N PRO A 178 13.14 -20.83 8.63
CA PRO A 178 12.75 -21.31 7.31
C PRO A 178 11.39 -20.73 6.95
N ARG A 179 11.39 -19.77 6.02
CA ARG A 179 10.16 -19.22 5.46
C ARG A 179 9.41 -20.39 4.80
N PRO A 180 8.10 -20.51 5.00
CA PRO A 180 7.33 -21.55 4.34
C PRO A 180 7.51 -21.40 2.82
N THR A 181 8.13 -22.40 2.20
CA THR A 181 8.30 -22.49 0.76
C THR A 181 7.17 -23.34 0.20
N GLY A 182 6.43 -22.78 -0.75
CA GLY A 182 5.40 -23.48 -1.51
C GLY A 182 5.73 -23.47 -3.00
N PRO A 183 5.16 -24.36 -3.82
CA PRO A 183 5.33 -24.32 -5.27
C PRO A 183 4.71 -23.08 -5.92
N PHE A 184 3.78 -22.40 -5.22
CA PHE A 184 3.13 -21.18 -5.68
C PHE A 184 3.32 -20.04 -4.68
N CYS A 185 3.38 -18.81 -5.20
CA CYS A 185 3.40 -17.60 -4.39
C CYS A 185 2.59 -16.48 -5.02
N SER A 186 2.07 -15.57 -4.21
CA SER A 186 1.43 -14.33 -4.64
C SER A 186 2.07 -13.19 -3.91
N GLU A 187 2.19 -12.04 -4.58
CA GLU A 187 2.38 -10.81 -3.84
C GLU A 187 1.10 -10.53 -3.03
N LEU A 188 1.29 -10.02 -1.82
CA LEU A 188 0.28 -9.84 -0.78
C LEU A 188 -0.99 -9.15 -1.30
N ASP A 189 -0.83 -8.08 -2.07
CA ASP A 189 -1.91 -7.24 -2.61
C ASP A 189 -2.25 -7.56 -4.08
N ASN A 190 -1.62 -8.57 -4.66
CA ASN A 190 -1.86 -8.93 -6.05
C ASN A 190 -3.01 -9.94 -6.14
N THR A 191 -3.85 -9.84 -7.18
CA THR A 191 -4.89 -10.85 -7.45
C THR A 191 -4.28 -12.14 -8.01
N TYR A 192 -3.05 -12.09 -8.50
CA TYR A 192 -2.41 -13.20 -9.20
C TYR A 192 -1.41 -13.98 -8.36
N TYR A 193 -1.42 -15.32 -8.50
CA TYR A 193 -0.34 -16.18 -8.04
C TYR A 193 0.56 -16.64 -9.19
N PHE A 194 1.80 -16.94 -8.85
CA PHE A 194 2.88 -17.37 -9.73
C PHE A 194 3.47 -18.68 -9.21
N ALA A 195 4.14 -19.45 -10.07
CA ALA A 195 5.05 -20.47 -9.58
C ALA A 195 6.27 -19.82 -8.92
N THR A 196 6.77 -20.38 -7.82
CA THR A 196 7.87 -19.79 -7.01
C THR A 196 9.17 -19.54 -7.80
N GLY A 197 9.39 -20.27 -8.91
CA GLY A 197 10.53 -20.06 -9.82
C GLY A 197 10.25 -19.11 -10.99
N SER A 198 9.09 -18.47 -11.06
CA SER A 198 8.75 -17.58 -12.18
C SER A 198 9.62 -16.31 -12.15
N PRO A 199 10.10 -15.81 -13.31
CA PRO A 199 10.84 -14.55 -13.39
C PRO A 199 10.10 -13.36 -12.75
N ALA A 200 8.76 -13.38 -12.77
CA ALA A 200 7.94 -12.34 -12.15
C ALA A 200 8.13 -12.27 -10.61
N VAL A 201 8.46 -13.39 -9.96
CA VAL A 201 8.69 -13.46 -8.51
C VAL A 201 10.01 -12.79 -8.14
N ALA A 202 11.03 -12.85 -9.01
CA ALA A 202 12.33 -12.26 -8.75
C ALA A 202 12.29 -10.73 -8.57
N SER A 203 11.29 -10.06 -9.16
CA SER A 203 11.07 -8.62 -9.01
C SER A 203 10.22 -8.22 -7.81
N VAL A 204 9.59 -9.17 -7.11
CA VAL A 204 8.70 -8.89 -5.98
C VAL A 204 9.50 -8.86 -4.68
N ASN A 205 9.19 -7.92 -3.79
CA ASN A 205 9.79 -7.88 -2.46
C ASN A 205 9.51 -9.21 -1.72
N PRO A 206 10.55 -9.98 -1.30
CA PRO A 206 10.38 -11.26 -0.64
C PRO A 206 9.53 -11.22 0.65
N GLN A 207 9.46 -10.06 1.31
CA GLN A 207 8.63 -9.87 2.52
C GLN A 207 7.14 -9.76 2.21
N ARG A 208 6.78 -9.48 0.95
CA ARG A 208 5.39 -9.38 0.48
C ARG A 208 4.92 -10.64 -0.24
N LEU A 209 5.73 -11.70 -0.28
CA LEU A 209 5.33 -12.96 -0.89
C LEU A 209 4.58 -13.84 0.12
N VAL A 210 3.39 -14.26 -0.26
CA VAL A 210 2.61 -15.30 0.41
C VAL A 210 2.76 -16.58 -0.37
N PHE A 211 3.19 -17.66 0.28
CA PHE A 211 3.38 -18.97 -0.34
C PHE A 211 2.17 -19.86 -0.12
N TYR A 212 1.82 -20.65 -1.14
CA TYR A 212 0.73 -21.62 -1.12
C TYR A 212 1.27 -23.02 -1.38
N ALA A 213 0.76 -24.01 -0.65
CA ALA A 213 1.16 -25.41 -0.78
C ALA A 213 0.81 -26.01 -2.15
N ASP A 214 -0.27 -25.53 -2.76
CA ASP A 214 -0.76 -25.97 -4.07
C ASP A 214 -1.61 -24.87 -4.74
N GLU A 215 -1.98 -25.10 -5.99
CA GLU A 215 -2.80 -24.19 -6.79
C GLU A 215 -4.21 -24.00 -6.20
N ALA A 216 -4.77 -25.05 -5.59
CA ALA A 216 -6.09 -25.01 -4.99
C ALA A 216 -6.12 -24.14 -3.73
N ALA A 217 -5.05 -24.09 -2.95
CA ALA A 217 -4.88 -23.21 -1.81
C ALA A 217 -4.80 -21.73 -2.23
N ALA A 218 -4.08 -21.43 -3.32
CA ALA A 218 -4.05 -20.09 -3.89
C ALA A 218 -5.43 -19.64 -4.36
N LYS A 219 -6.16 -20.51 -5.08
CA LYS A 219 -7.54 -20.23 -5.53
C LYS A 219 -8.52 -20.05 -4.37
N ARG A 220 -8.43 -20.87 -3.32
CA ARG A 220 -9.23 -20.71 -2.09
C ARG A 220 -8.95 -19.37 -1.38
N ALA A 221 -7.74 -18.85 -1.51
CA ALA A 221 -7.36 -17.52 -1.03
C ALA A 221 -7.80 -16.37 -1.97
N GLY A 222 -8.64 -16.65 -2.98
CA GLY A 222 -9.14 -15.66 -3.94
C GLY A 222 -8.12 -15.24 -4.99
N LYS A 223 -6.97 -15.92 -5.09
CA LYS A 223 -5.97 -15.63 -6.11
C LYS A 223 -6.32 -16.31 -7.43
N GLN A 224 -6.05 -15.63 -8.53
CA GLN A 224 -6.20 -16.14 -9.88
C GLN A 224 -4.83 -16.57 -10.42
N PRO A 225 -4.75 -17.57 -11.33
CA PRO A 225 -3.50 -17.84 -12.03
C PRO A 225 -3.04 -16.55 -12.69
N SER A 226 -1.78 -16.18 -12.47
CA SER A 226 -1.18 -15.10 -13.25
C SER A 226 -1.48 -15.35 -14.72
N PRO A 227 -1.96 -14.33 -15.47
CA PRO A 227 -2.15 -14.46 -16.90
C PRO A 227 -0.86 -15.04 -17.42
N ALA A 228 -0.92 -16.20 -18.09
CA ALA A 228 0.26 -16.94 -18.51
C ALA A 228 1.24 -15.91 -19.04
N VAL A 229 2.38 -15.74 -18.35
CA VAL A 229 3.44 -14.86 -18.84
C VAL A 229 3.73 -15.46 -20.19
N VAL A 230 3.25 -14.79 -21.23
CA VAL A 230 3.56 -15.21 -22.59
C VAL A 230 5.07 -15.11 -22.58
N ASP A 231 5.73 -16.25 -22.63
CA ASP A 231 7.18 -16.29 -22.60
C ASP A 231 7.60 -15.82 -23.97
N ILE A 232 7.61 -14.50 -24.12
CA ILE A 232 7.89 -13.84 -25.39
C ILE A 232 9.41 -13.91 -25.53
N PRO A 233 9.92 -14.75 -26.44
CA PRO A 233 11.35 -14.94 -26.58
C PRO A 233 11.98 -13.61 -26.94
N SER A 234 13.06 -13.27 -26.26
CA SER A 234 13.85 -12.07 -26.52
C SER A 234 15.32 -12.47 -26.52
N ASP A 235 16.03 -12.13 -27.58
CA ASP A 235 17.48 -12.27 -27.67
C ASP A 235 18.22 -11.04 -27.08
N GLY A 236 17.47 -10.04 -26.59
CA GLY A 236 18.01 -8.82 -26.01
C GLY A 236 18.45 -7.78 -27.05
N THR A 237 18.21 -8.03 -28.34
CA THR A 237 18.49 -7.09 -29.42
C THR A 237 17.38 -6.04 -29.59
N GLU A 238 17.71 -4.93 -30.26
CA GLU A 238 16.70 -3.92 -30.65
C GLU A 238 15.61 -4.53 -31.54
N GLY A 239 15.96 -5.47 -32.44
CA GLY A 239 14.99 -6.12 -33.32
C GLY A 239 13.97 -6.98 -32.57
N SER A 240 14.40 -7.72 -31.53
CA SER A 240 13.44 -8.43 -30.67
C SER A 240 12.57 -7.45 -29.89
N ALA A 241 13.14 -6.39 -29.33
CA ALA A 241 12.37 -5.36 -28.62
C ALA A 241 11.30 -4.71 -29.51
N ASP A 242 11.65 -4.37 -30.76
CA ASP A 242 10.74 -3.79 -31.76
C ASP A 242 9.56 -4.73 -32.06
N LYS A 243 9.83 -6.03 -32.21
CA LYS A 243 8.77 -7.02 -32.44
C LYS A 243 7.82 -7.13 -31.26
N ILE A 244 8.37 -7.23 -30.04
CA ILE A 244 7.58 -7.30 -28.80
C ILE A 244 6.75 -6.02 -28.63
N PHE A 245 7.36 -4.87 -28.92
CA PHE A 245 6.68 -3.58 -28.85
C PHE A 245 5.53 -3.48 -29.85
N ALA A 246 5.73 -3.92 -31.10
CA ALA A 246 4.69 -3.98 -32.12
C ALA A 246 3.51 -4.86 -31.68
N ASP A 247 3.78 -6.07 -31.17
CA ASP A 247 2.75 -6.96 -30.64
C ASP A 247 1.96 -6.30 -29.50
N GLY A 248 2.66 -5.62 -28.59
CA GLY A 248 2.05 -4.88 -27.49
C GLY A 248 1.16 -3.72 -27.95
N LYS A 249 1.60 -2.99 -28.98
CA LYS A 249 0.86 -1.89 -29.61
C LYS A 249 -0.40 -2.40 -30.32
N ASP A 250 -0.32 -3.53 -31.00
CA ASP A 250 -1.48 -4.15 -31.67
C ASP A 250 -2.54 -4.61 -30.66
N ILE A 251 -2.11 -5.24 -29.55
CA ILE A 251 -3.04 -5.63 -28.46
C ILE A 251 -3.67 -4.40 -27.82
N TYR A 252 -2.90 -3.33 -27.63
CA TYR A 252 -3.42 -2.05 -27.12
C TYR A 252 -4.46 -1.44 -28.05
N ALA A 253 -4.22 -1.47 -29.37
CA ALA A 253 -5.18 -1.01 -30.37
C ALA A 253 -6.46 -1.87 -30.39
N GLN A 254 -6.32 -3.20 -30.25
CA GLN A 254 -7.48 -4.09 -30.08
C GLN A 254 -8.29 -3.74 -28.82
N ALA A 255 -7.63 -3.39 -27.72
CA ALA A 255 -8.32 -2.95 -26.50
C ALA A 255 -9.16 -1.68 -26.76
N ILE A 256 -8.61 -0.69 -27.46
CA ILE A 256 -9.35 0.52 -27.85
C ILE A 256 -10.56 0.15 -28.72
N ALA A 257 -10.35 -0.69 -29.74
CA ALA A 257 -11.40 -1.12 -30.66
C ALA A 257 -12.52 -1.92 -29.96
N ALA A 258 -12.18 -2.66 -28.89
CA ALA A 258 -13.15 -3.43 -28.11
C ALA A 258 -14.16 -2.57 -27.33
N GLY A 259 -13.95 -1.24 -27.24
CA GLY A 259 -14.90 -0.32 -26.60
C GLY A 259 -15.12 -0.62 -25.12
N ASN A 260 -16.24 -0.17 -24.54
CA ASN A 260 -16.51 -0.30 -23.10
C ASN A 260 -16.96 -1.71 -22.65
N THR A 261 -16.27 -2.76 -23.09
CA THR A 261 -16.57 -4.17 -22.80
C THR A 261 -15.64 -4.72 -21.72
N SER A 262 -16.03 -5.79 -21.02
CA SER A 262 -15.15 -6.49 -20.07
C SER A 262 -13.88 -7.04 -20.74
N ASN A 263 -13.99 -7.43 -22.01
CA ASN A 263 -12.86 -7.90 -22.82
C ASN A 263 -11.79 -6.82 -23.03
N ARG A 264 -12.15 -5.54 -23.05
CA ARG A 264 -11.18 -4.44 -23.12
C ARG A 264 -10.18 -4.49 -21.96
N ASP A 265 -10.65 -4.73 -20.74
CA ASP A 265 -9.79 -4.71 -19.56
C ASP A 265 -8.76 -5.85 -19.61
N VAL A 266 -9.17 -7.02 -20.12
CA VAL A 266 -8.29 -8.18 -20.38
C VAL A 266 -7.23 -7.84 -21.45
N LEU A 267 -7.63 -7.15 -22.51
CA LEU A 267 -6.70 -6.73 -23.58
C LEU A 267 -5.69 -5.70 -23.07
N TYR A 268 -6.10 -4.71 -22.26
CA TYR A 268 -5.15 -3.78 -21.66
C TYR A 268 -4.18 -4.45 -20.70
N GLU A 269 -4.64 -5.43 -19.91
CA GLU A 269 -3.76 -6.22 -19.07
C GLU A 269 -2.74 -7.02 -19.89
N LYS A 270 -3.19 -7.65 -20.99
CA LYS A 270 -2.28 -8.35 -21.91
C LYS A 270 -1.27 -7.38 -22.53
N ALA A 271 -1.72 -6.21 -23.01
CA ALA A 271 -0.83 -5.17 -23.56
C ALA A 271 0.20 -4.72 -22.51
N PHE A 272 -0.21 -4.52 -21.26
CA PHE A 272 0.71 -4.15 -20.17
C PHE A 272 1.85 -5.15 -20.00
N VAL A 273 1.55 -6.45 -20.02
CA VAL A 273 2.56 -7.51 -19.89
C VAL A 273 3.55 -7.48 -21.06
N VAL A 274 3.04 -7.43 -22.30
CA VAL A 274 3.87 -7.41 -23.51
C VAL A 274 4.75 -6.15 -23.56
N LEU A 275 4.19 -4.98 -23.29
CA LEU A 275 4.91 -3.71 -23.28
C LEU A 275 5.94 -3.63 -22.15
N SER A 276 5.68 -4.26 -21.00
CA SER A 276 6.67 -4.36 -19.91
C SER A 276 7.88 -5.18 -20.35
N LYS A 277 7.68 -6.24 -21.14
CA LYS A 277 8.78 -7.05 -21.69
C LYS A 277 9.61 -6.27 -22.71
N ALA A 278 8.98 -5.53 -23.62
CA ALA A 278 9.70 -4.66 -24.55
C ALA A 278 10.55 -3.61 -23.81
N MET A 279 9.97 -2.97 -22.79
CA MET A 279 10.66 -1.99 -21.94
C MET A 279 11.91 -2.59 -21.26
N GLN A 280 11.82 -3.81 -20.74
CA GLN A 280 12.97 -4.51 -20.13
C GLN A 280 14.14 -4.73 -21.10
N VAL A 281 13.90 -4.76 -22.42
CA VAL A 281 14.94 -4.86 -23.43
C VAL A 281 15.43 -3.48 -23.86
N TYR A 282 14.53 -2.51 -24.07
CA TYR A 282 14.91 -1.16 -24.47
C TYR A 282 15.74 -0.43 -23.40
N SER A 283 15.39 -0.53 -22.11
CA SER A 283 16.11 0.16 -21.03
C SER A 283 17.63 -0.08 -21.03
N PRO A 284 18.13 -1.33 -20.97
CA PRO A 284 19.58 -1.57 -21.01
C PRO A 284 20.22 -1.22 -22.36
N LEU A 285 19.46 -1.21 -23.47
CA LEU A 285 19.99 -0.78 -24.76
C LEU A 285 20.21 0.74 -24.81
N VAL A 286 19.30 1.53 -24.24
CA VAL A 286 19.43 2.99 -24.11
C VAL A 286 20.58 3.34 -23.18
N GLU A 287 20.73 2.63 -22.05
CA GLU A 287 21.86 2.84 -21.13
C GLU A 287 23.21 2.58 -21.82
N LYS A 288 23.29 1.59 -22.71
CA LYS A 288 24.51 1.29 -23.49
C LYS A 288 24.78 2.29 -24.62
N ARG A 289 23.75 2.97 -25.11
CA ARG A 289 23.80 3.91 -26.25
C ARG A 289 23.03 5.19 -25.91
N PRO A 290 23.53 6.02 -24.97
CA PRO A 290 22.78 7.18 -24.46
C PRO A 290 22.54 8.27 -25.52
N ASP A 291 23.41 8.36 -26.54
CA ASP A 291 23.29 9.35 -27.62
C ASP A 291 22.38 8.88 -28.78
N ASP A 292 21.83 7.67 -28.72
CA ASP A 292 20.90 7.14 -29.73
C ASP A 292 19.47 7.64 -29.46
N GLU A 293 19.19 8.86 -29.94
CA GLU A 293 17.89 9.52 -29.77
C GLU A 293 16.71 8.68 -30.28
N ARG A 294 16.92 7.90 -31.35
CA ARG A 294 15.87 7.04 -31.92
C ARG A 294 15.48 5.94 -30.93
N LEU A 295 16.46 5.33 -30.30
CA LEU A 295 16.23 4.29 -29.29
C LEU A 295 15.59 4.86 -28.02
N ALA A 296 15.99 6.05 -27.60
CA ALA A 296 15.38 6.75 -26.47
C ALA A 296 13.89 7.07 -26.74
N GLU A 297 13.55 7.49 -27.97
CA GLU A 297 12.16 7.74 -28.37
C GLU A 297 11.31 6.46 -28.37
N LYS A 298 11.85 5.33 -28.85
CA LYS A 298 11.17 4.02 -28.77
C LYS A 298 10.86 3.62 -27.34
N LEU A 299 11.83 3.78 -26.42
CA LEU A 299 11.60 3.51 -25.00
C LEU A 299 10.51 4.42 -24.42
N ARG A 300 10.52 5.71 -24.78
CA ARG A 300 9.51 6.69 -24.35
C ARG A 300 8.10 6.32 -24.83
N GLU A 301 7.93 5.97 -26.11
CA GLU A 301 6.65 5.52 -26.67
C GLU A 301 6.17 4.23 -25.97
N CYS A 302 7.08 3.27 -25.75
CA CYS A 302 6.79 2.05 -25.02
C CYS A 302 6.31 2.32 -23.59
N MET A 303 6.96 3.23 -22.86
CA MET A 303 6.55 3.64 -21.52
C MET A 303 5.17 4.33 -21.52
N GLN A 304 4.91 5.19 -22.52
CA GLN A 304 3.63 5.89 -22.65
C GLN A 304 2.47 4.91 -22.86
N LEU A 305 2.60 3.96 -23.79
CA LEU A 305 1.58 2.95 -24.04
C LEU A 305 1.40 2.01 -22.84
N ARG A 306 2.51 1.61 -22.20
CA ARG A 306 2.46 0.79 -20.98
C ARG A 306 1.69 1.51 -19.88
N TYR A 307 1.96 2.78 -19.63
CA TYR A 307 1.23 3.57 -18.65
C TYR A 307 -0.25 3.76 -19.02
N GLY A 308 -0.53 4.00 -20.31
CA GLY A 308 -1.89 4.05 -20.84
C GLY A 308 -2.68 2.77 -20.54
N SER A 309 -2.04 1.61 -20.69
CA SER A 309 -2.69 0.31 -20.46
C SER A 309 -3.10 0.11 -19.01
N VAL A 310 -2.36 0.66 -18.04
CA VAL A 310 -2.75 0.63 -16.62
C VAL A 310 -3.93 1.57 -16.37
N LYS A 311 -3.87 2.81 -16.89
CA LYS A 311 -4.90 3.83 -16.65
C LYS A 311 -6.27 3.48 -17.21
N GLN A 312 -6.31 2.76 -18.34
CA GLN A 312 -7.55 2.47 -19.04
C GLN A 312 -8.26 1.20 -18.52
N ARG A 313 -7.61 0.43 -17.63
CA ARG A 313 -8.25 -0.69 -16.94
C ARG A 313 -9.25 -0.16 -15.93
N ARG A 314 -10.48 -0.67 -15.98
CA ARG A 314 -11.44 -0.45 -14.89
C ARG A 314 -11.06 -1.35 -13.73
N PHE A 315 -10.70 -0.76 -12.59
CA PHE A 315 -10.60 -1.51 -11.34
C PHE A 315 -12.03 -1.88 -10.93
N GLN A 316 -12.37 -3.17 -11.03
CA GLN A 316 -13.60 -3.67 -10.41
C GLN A 316 -13.35 -3.64 -8.89
N HIS A 317 -13.97 -2.68 -8.21
CA HIS A 317 -13.98 -2.57 -6.76
C HIS A 317 -14.95 -3.57 -6.14
#